data_AF-A0A212DDZ9-F1
#
_entry.id   AF-A0A212DDZ9-F1
#
_cell.length_a   1.000
_cell.length_b   1.000
_cell.length_c   1.000
_cell.angle_alpha   90.00
_cell.angle_beta   90.00
_cell.angle_gamma   90.00
#
_symmetry.space_group_name_H-M   'P 1'
#
loop_
_entity.id
_entity.type
_entity.pdbx_description
1 polymer ?
#
loop_
_entity_poly.entity_id
_entity_poly.type
_entity_poly.pdbx_seq_one_letter_code
_entity_poly.pdbx_strand_id
1 'polypeptide(L)'
;MPVARSWVCRKTYVTPRRPFEKSRLDQELKLIGEYGLRNKREVWRVKFTLAKIRKAARELLTLDEKDPRRLFEGNALLRRLVRIGVLDEGKMKLDYILGLKIEDFLERRLQTQVFKLGLAKSIHHARVLIRQRHIRYRLRAPGASPALPPEGTPSLSPLPLSSVQPSEVMNPAQGSLRPEPYTLRRLQQASRELAEVSECPGHRRSGGPGARAAPGAPCRPWPGPHPPLPPRVRKQVVNIPSFIVRLDSQKHIDFSLRSPYGGGRPGRVKRKNAKKGQGGAGAGDDEEED
;
A
#
# COMPACT_ATOMS: atom_id res chain seq x y z
N MET A 1 -12.46 20.11 -27.06
CA MET A 1 -13.41 19.55 -26.06
C MET A 1 -12.75 18.35 -25.39
N PRO A 2 -12.40 18.39 -24.09
CA PRO A 2 -11.86 17.21 -23.42
C PRO A 2 -12.97 16.15 -23.26
N VAL A 3 -12.77 14.98 -23.87
CA VAL A 3 -13.70 13.85 -23.81
C VAL A 3 -13.82 13.39 -22.35
N ALA A 4 -15.05 13.34 -21.83
CA ALA A 4 -15.33 12.85 -20.50
C ALA A 4 -14.75 11.43 -20.35
N ARG A 5 -13.76 11.26 -19.47
CA ARG A 5 -13.27 9.94 -19.05
C ARG A 5 -14.45 9.19 -18.43
N SER A 6 -15.08 8.29 -19.18
CA SER A 6 -16.13 7.43 -18.64
C SER A 6 -15.51 6.49 -17.61
N TRP A 7 -15.95 6.63 -16.35
CA TRP A 7 -15.49 5.77 -15.28
C TRP A 7 -16.13 4.39 -15.43
N VAL A 8 -15.34 3.37 -15.79
CA VAL A 8 -15.86 1.99 -15.91
C VAL A 8 -16.02 1.37 -14.53
N CYS A 9 -17.26 1.31 -14.03
CA CYS A 9 -17.61 0.63 -12.79
C CYS A 9 -17.96 -0.85 -13.05
N ARG A 10 -17.43 -1.77 -12.24
CA ARG A 10 -17.70 -3.22 -12.35
C ARG A 10 -18.24 -3.81 -11.05
N LYS A 11 -19.12 -4.80 -11.16
CA LYS A 11 -19.65 -5.54 -10.01
C LYS A 11 -18.55 -6.40 -9.36
N THR A 12 -18.56 -6.43 -8.03
CA THR A 12 -17.56 -7.14 -7.20
C THR A 12 -18.12 -8.41 -6.54
N TYR A 13 -19.40 -8.73 -6.75
CA TYR A 13 -20.05 -9.91 -6.22
C TYR A 13 -21.15 -10.38 -7.17
N VAL A 14 -21.59 -11.62 -7.00
CA VAL A 14 -22.74 -12.21 -7.69
C VAL A 14 -23.71 -12.73 -6.65
N THR A 15 -25.01 -12.51 -6.87
CA THR A 15 -26.09 -13.00 -5.99
C THR A 15 -26.30 -14.50 -6.24
N PRO A 16 -26.49 -15.32 -5.19
CA PRO A 16 -26.81 -16.75 -5.36
C PRO A 16 -28.10 -16.94 -6.16
N ARG A 17 -28.14 -17.99 -7.00
CA ARG A 17 -29.31 -18.30 -7.84
C ARG A 17 -30.52 -18.72 -7.03
N ARG A 18 -30.32 -19.53 -5.99
CA ARG A 18 -31.37 -20.01 -5.07
C ARG A 18 -31.26 -19.26 -3.74
N PRO A 19 -32.17 -18.30 -3.46
CA PRO A 19 -32.05 -17.47 -2.27
C PRO A 19 -32.30 -18.22 -0.94
N PHE A 20 -33.28 -19.13 -0.90
CA PHE A 20 -33.78 -19.73 0.36
C PHE A 20 -33.33 -21.18 0.57
N GLU A 21 -32.07 -21.47 0.26
CA GLU A 21 -31.48 -22.79 0.50
C GLU A 21 -30.90 -22.86 1.93
N LYS A 22 -31.50 -23.69 2.79
CA LYS A 22 -31.13 -23.80 4.22
C LYS A 22 -29.64 -24.07 4.43
N SER A 23 -29.09 -25.10 3.79
CA SER A 23 -27.67 -25.48 3.92
C SER A 23 -26.71 -24.34 3.58
N ARG A 24 -27.03 -23.55 2.54
CA ARG A 24 -26.24 -22.39 2.13
C ARG A 24 -26.33 -21.25 3.15
N LEU A 25 -27.52 -21.00 3.69
CA LEU A 25 -27.76 -19.97 4.69
C LEU A 25 -27.01 -20.26 5.99
N ASP A 26 -27.03 -21.52 6.43
CA ASP A 26 -26.36 -21.98 7.65
C ASP A 26 -24.84 -21.89 7.52
N GLN A 27 -24.27 -22.33 6.39
CA GLN A 27 -22.84 -22.17 6.08
C GLN A 27 -22.40 -20.71 6.06
N GLU A 28 -23.18 -19.84 5.41
CA GLU A 28 -22.88 -18.40 5.37
C GLU A 28 -22.98 -17.75 6.75
N LEU A 29 -23.94 -18.19 7.58
CA LEU A 29 -24.10 -17.69 8.94
C LEU A 29 -22.92 -18.09 9.82
N LYS A 30 -22.45 -19.35 9.71
CA LYS A 30 -21.24 -19.83 10.39
C LYS A 30 -20.02 -18.98 10.07
N LEU A 31 -19.75 -18.74 8.77
CA LEU A 31 -18.64 -17.88 8.33
C LEU A 31 -18.76 -16.44 8.83
N ILE A 32 -19.99 -15.90 8.91
CA ILE A 32 -20.23 -14.55 9.41
C ILE A 32 -19.89 -14.45 10.90
N GLY A 33 -20.28 -15.46 11.67
CA GLY A 33 -19.99 -15.55 13.10
C GLY A 33 -18.50 -15.69 13.38
N GLU A 34 -17.84 -16.64 12.71
CA GLU A 34 -16.40 -16.92 12.89
C GLU A 34 -15.51 -15.73 12.54
N TYR A 35 -15.80 -15.01 11.45
CA TYR A 35 -14.93 -13.94 10.94
C TYR A 35 -15.45 -12.52 11.20
N GLY A 36 -16.54 -12.36 11.95
CA GLY A 36 -17.12 -11.06 12.31
C GLY A 36 -17.48 -10.20 11.10
N LEU A 37 -18.11 -10.82 10.10
CA LEU A 37 -18.55 -10.16 8.87
C LEU A 37 -19.81 -9.33 9.12
N ARG A 38 -20.02 -8.24 8.36
CA ARG A 38 -21.21 -7.37 8.57
C ARG A 38 -22.43 -7.92 7.83
N ASN A 39 -22.22 -8.27 6.55
CA ASN A 39 -23.28 -8.69 5.63
C ASN A 39 -22.84 -9.91 4.82
N LYS A 40 -23.81 -10.72 4.36
CA LYS A 40 -23.59 -11.81 3.38
C LYS A 40 -22.89 -11.36 2.09
N ARG A 41 -23.05 -10.08 1.71
CA ARG A 41 -22.33 -9.47 0.58
C ARG A 41 -20.80 -9.58 0.70
N GLU A 42 -20.23 -9.53 1.90
CA GLU A 42 -18.78 -9.71 2.08
C GLU A 42 -18.36 -11.13 1.72
N VAL A 43 -19.14 -12.13 2.16
CA VAL A 43 -18.93 -13.54 1.77
C VAL A 43 -19.05 -13.69 0.25
N TRP A 44 -20.07 -13.09 -0.36
CA TRP A 44 -20.29 -13.20 -1.81
C TRP A 44 -19.19 -12.52 -2.65
N ARG A 45 -18.55 -11.47 -2.13
CA ARG A 45 -17.37 -10.86 -2.77
C ARG A 45 -16.20 -11.84 -2.80
N VAL A 46 -15.91 -12.51 -1.68
CA VAL A 46 -14.83 -13.50 -1.59
C VAL A 46 -15.13 -14.72 -2.46
N LYS A 47 -16.37 -15.23 -2.43
CA LYS A 47 -16.83 -16.29 -3.33
C LYS A 47 -16.63 -15.91 -4.80
N PHE A 48 -16.96 -14.67 -5.18
CA PHE A 48 -16.81 -14.20 -6.55
C PHE A 48 -15.34 -14.07 -6.97
N THR A 49 -14.46 -13.60 -6.09
CA THR A 49 -13.02 -13.56 -6.39
C THR A 49 -12.43 -14.95 -6.54
N LEU A 50 -12.83 -15.90 -5.68
CA LEU A 50 -12.44 -17.30 -5.78
C LEU A 50 -12.91 -17.95 -7.09
N ALA A 51 -14.17 -17.68 -7.47
CA ALA A 51 -14.73 -18.19 -8.72
C ALA A 51 -13.94 -17.69 -9.94
N LYS A 52 -13.47 -16.43 -9.93
CA LYS A 52 -12.62 -15.89 -11.00
C LYS A 52 -11.26 -16.57 -11.06
N ILE A 53 -10.63 -16.77 -9.91
CA ILE A 53 -9.33 -17.45 -9.81
C ILE A 53 -9.43 -18.89 -10.30
N ARG A 54 -10.46 -19.64 -9.86
CA ARG A 54 -10.71 -21.02 -10.28
C ARG A 54 -11.08 -21.11 -11.76
N LYS A 55 -11.81 -20.13 -12.29
CA LYS A 55 -12.12 -20.07 -13.73
C LYS A 55 -10.82 -19.93 -14.55
N ALA A 56 -9.97 -18.97 -14.21
CA ALA A 56 -8.69 -18.79 -14.87
C ALA A 56 -7.82 -20.05 -14.76
N ALA A 57 -7.73 -20.67 -13.58
CA ALA A 57 -6.97 -21.91 -13.40
C ALA A 57 -7.49 -23.06 -14.29
N ARG A 58 -8.82 -23.23 -14.43
CA ARG A 58 -9.39 -24.25 -15.32
C ARG A 58 -9.07 -24.00 -16.78
N GLU A 59 -9.14 -22.76 -17.24
CA GLU A 59 -8.77 -22.38 -18.62
C GLU A 59 -7.28 -22.65 -18.89
N LEU A 60 -6.42 -22.44 -17.89
CA LEU A 60 -4.98 -22.70 -18.01
C LEU A 60 -4.65 -24.20 -17.97
N LEU A 61 -5.43 -24.98 -17.23
CA LEU A 61 -5.22 -26.42 -17.10
C LEU A 61 -5.59 -27.22 -18.36
N THR A 62 -6.46 -26.69 -19.21
CA THR A 62 -6.82 -27.31 -20.50
C THR A 62 -5.76 -27.13 -21.59
N LEU A 63 -4.87 -26.14 -21.42
CA LEU A 63 -3.75 -25.88 -22.33
C LEU A 63 -2.58 -26.81 -22.01
N ASP A 64 -1.69 -27.02 -22.98
CA ASP A 64 -0.50 -27.85 -22.81
C ASP A 64 0.48 -27.20 -21.83
N GLU A 65 1.29 -28.03 -21.16
CA GLU A 65 2.25 -27.58 -20.15
C GLU A 65 3.28 -26.57 -20.68
N LYS A 66 3.65 -26.69 -21.97
CA LYS A 66 4.68 -25.86 -22.61
C LYS A 66 4.11 -24.62 -23.29
N ASP A 67 2.79 -24.43 -23.30
CA ASP A 67 2.18 -23.26 -23.92
C ASP A 67 2.63 -21.95 -23.23
N PRO A 68 2.99 -20.91 -24.00
CA PRO A 68 3.46 -19.65 -23.43
C PRO A 68 2.42 -18.97 -22.54
N ARG A 69 1.13 -19.13 -22.87
CA ARG A 69 0.01 -18.60 -22.05
C ARG A 69 -0.05 -19.28 -20.70
N ARG A 70 0.08 -20.61 -20.65
CA ARG A 70 0.05 -21.37 -19.40
C ARG A 70 1.23 -20.99 -18.51
N LEU A 71 2.43 -20.91 -19.09
CA LEU A 71 3.64 -20.53 -18.36
C LEU A 71 3.56 -19.10 -17.82
N PHE A 72 3.10 -18.13 -18.63
CA PHE A 72 3.07 -16.73 -18.21
C PHE A 72 1.91 -16.43 -17.24
N GLU A 73 0.68 -16.72 -17.65
CA GLU A 73 -0.52 -16.43 -16.85
C GLU A 73 -0.57 -17.33 -15.60
N GLY A 74 -0.17 -18.59 -15.71
CA GLY A 74 -0.12 -19.53 -14.60
C GLY A 74 0.88 -19.10 -13.52
N ASN A 75 2.12 -18.78 -13.91
CA ASN A 75 3.12 -18.28 -12.96
C ASN A 75 2.71 -16.94 -12.35
N ALA A 76 2.06 -16.05 -13.10
CA ALA A 76 1.55 -14.80 -12.56
C ALA A 76 0.46 -15.03 -11.51
N LEU A 77 -0.43 -16.03 -11.73
CA LEU A 77 -1.47 -16.40 -10.78
C LEU A 77 -0.88 -17.00 -9.50
N LEU A 78 0.07 -17.93 -9.63
CA LEU A 78 0.75 -18.57 -8.51
C LEU A 78 1.52 -17.53 -7.67
N ARG A 79 2.32 -16.67 -8.30
CA ARG A 79 3.05 -15.59 -7.61
C ARG A 79 2.12 -14.67 -6.83
N ARG A 80 0.94 -14.36 -7.37
CA ARG A 80 -0.05 -13.52 -6.69
C ARG A 80 -0.63 -14.22 -5.45
N LEU A 81 -0.93 -15.51 -5.54
CA LEU A 81 -1.50 -16.30 -4.43
C LEU A 81 -0.49 -16.51 -3.30
N VAL A 82 0.77 -16.85 -3.64
CA VAL A 82 1.87 -16.98 -2.66
C VAL A 82 2.11 -15.65 -1.96
N ARG A 83 2.19 -14.55 -2.71
CA ARG A 83 2.36 -13.19 -2.14
C ARG A 83 1.25 -12.78 -1.17
N ILE A 84 0.02 -13.21 -1.43
CA ILE A 84 -1.09 -12.99 -0.50
C ILE A 84 -0.98 -13.90 0.72
N GLY A 85 -0.40 -15.09 0.56
CA GLY A 85 -0.29 -16.13 1.58
C GLY A 85 -1.50 -17.05 1.64
N VAL A 86 -2.21 -17.23 0.51
CA VAL A 86 -3.28 -18.23 0.40
C VAL A 86 -2.71 -19.62 0.14
N LEU A 87 -1.58 -19.66 -0.58
CA LEU A 87 -0.88 -20.89 -0.93
C LEU A 87 0.53 -20.83 -0.34
N ASP A 88 1.02 -21.98 0.09
CA ASP A 88 2.36 -22.14 0.64
C ASP A 88 3.40 -22.32 -0.48
N GLU A 89 4.67 -22.02 -0.19
CA GLU A 89 5.77 -22.02 -1.15
C GLU A 89 6.04 -23.43 -1.73
N GLY A 90 5.78 -24.49 -0.96
CA GLY A 90 5.92 -25.87 -1.43
C GLY A 90 4.81 -26.35 -2.39
N LYS A 91 3.71 -25.59 -2.52
CA LYS A 91 2.50 -26.00 -3.26
C LYS A 91 2.30 -25.18 -4.53
N MET A 92 3.36 -24.82 -5.24
CA MET A 92 3.30 -24.02 -6.48
C MET A 92 2.83 -24.81 -7.73
N LYS A 93 1.70 -25.51 -7.62
CA LYS A 93 1.04 -26.16 -8.77
C LYS A 93 -0.34 -25.56 -8.99
N LEU A 94 -0.77 -25.52 -10.26
CA LEU A 94 -2.07 -24.98 -10.66
C LEU A 94 -3.24 -25.78 -10.06
N ASP A 95 -3.06 -27.08 -9.84
CA ASP A 95 -4.10 -27.98 -9.32
C ASP A 95 -4.54 -27.60 -7.90
N TYR A 96 -3.61 -27.16 -7.05
CA TYR A 96 -3.94 -26.75 -5.69
C TYR A 96 -4.85 -25.51 -5.63
N ILE A 97 -4.85 -24.68 -6.68
CA ILE A 97 -5.75 -23.52 -6.79
C ILE A 97 -7.21 -23.97 -6.84
N LEU A 98 -7.48 -25.14 -7.44
CA LEU A 98 -8.83 -25.71 -7.50
C LEU A 98 -9.30 -26.22 -6.13
N GLY A 99 -8.40 -26.52 -5.20
CA GLY A 99 -8.72 -26.95 -3.83
C GLY A 99 -8.99 -25.81 -2.85
N LEU A 100 -8.77 -24.55 -3.25
CA LEU A 100 -8.89 -23.40 -2.35
C LEU A 100 -10.30 -23.23 -1.79
N LYS A 101 -10.36 -22.94 -0.49
CA LYS A 101 -11.60 -22.69 0.22
C LYS A 101 -11.80 -21.20 0.50
N ILE A 102 -12.93 -20.85 1.10
CA ILE A 102 -13.31 -19.45 1.35
C ILE A 102 -12.56 -18.90 2.57
N GLU A 103 -12.32 -19.79 3.52
CA GLU A 103 -11.63 -19.57 4.78
C GLU A 103 -10.22 -19.03 4.53
N ASP A 104 -9.48 -19.61 3.58
CA ASP A 104 -8.11 -19.18 3.22
C ASP A 104 -8.03 -17.68 2.89
N PHE A 105 -9.05 -17.12 2.24
CA PHE A 105 -9.09 -15.68 1.94
C PHE A 105 -9.59 -14.84 3.13
N LEU A 106 -10.49 -15.38 3.95
CA LEU A 106 -10.99 -14.69 5.14
C LEU A 106 -9.91 -14.57 6.21
N GLU A 107 -9.04 -15.57 6.33
CA GLU A 107 -7.89 -15.54 7.23
C GLU A 107 -6.86 -14.47 6.87
N ARG A 108 -6.69 -14.15 5.58
CA ARG A 108 -5.74 -13.13 5.12
C ARG A 108 -6.27 -11.70 5.25
N ARG A 109 -7.49 -11.50 5.77
CA ARG A 109 -8.04 -10.16 5.98
C ARG A 109 -7.34 -9.45 7.14
N LEU A 110 -7.20 -8.13 7.05
CA LEU A 110 -6.60 -7.32 8.10
C LEU A 110 -7.33 -7.51 9.45
N GLN A 111 -8.65 -7.65 9.42
CA GLN A 111 -9.47 -7.88 10.61
C GLN A 111 -9.06 -9.15 11.38
N THR A 112 -8.87 -10.26 10.68
CA THR A 112 -8.52 -11.56 11.26
C THR A 112 -7.05 -11.61 11.64
N GLN A 113 -6.19 -11.02 10.81
CA GLN A 113 -4.76 -10.89 11.12
C GLN A 113 -4.52 -10.09 12.40
N VAL A 114 -5.22 -8.97 12.60
CA VAL A 114 -5.12 -8.16 13.83
C VAL A 114 -5.56 -8.94 15.08
N PHE A 115 -6.58 -9.78 14.94
CA PHE A 115 -7.03 -10.66 16.03
C PHE A 115 -6.01 -11.77 16.32
N LYS A 116 -5.49 -12.45 15.27
CA LYS A 116 -4.45 -13.48 15.40
C LYS A 116 -3.15 -12.93 16.02
N LEU A 117 -2.81 -11.66 15.76
CA LEU A 117 -1.66 -10.97 16.35
C LEU A 117 -1.88 -10.51 17.81
N GLY A 118 -3.07 -10.71 18.38
CA GLY A 118 -3.37 -10.34 19.77
C GLY A 118 -3.56 -8.84 20.03
N LEU A 119 -3.61 -8.00 18.98
CA LEU A 119 -3.83 -6.55 19.12
C LEU A 119 -5.25 -6.20 19.57
N ALA A 120 -6.20 -7.13 19.44
CA ALA A 120 -7.59 -6.94 19.80
C ALA A 120 -8.13 -8.15 20.58
N LYS A 121 -9.00 -7.89 21.56
CA LYS A 121 -9.65 -8.92 22.39
C LYS A 121 -10.62 -9.84 21.62
N SER A 122 -11.19 -9.35 20.51
CA SER A 122 -12.18 -10.06 19.70
C SER A 122 -12.12 -9.57 18.25
N ILE A 123 -12.63 -10.36 17.32
CA ILE A 123 -12.71 -10.05 15.90
C ILE A 123 -13.57 -8.80 15.64
N HIS A 124 -14.64 -8.61 16.43
CA HIS A 124 -15.46 -7.39 16.35
C HIS A 124 -14.71 -6.16 16.87
N HIS A 125 -13.91 -6.33 17.93
CA HIS A 125 -13.05 -5.27 18.45
C HIS A 125 -11.98 -4.86 17.43
N ALA A 126 -11.35 -5.82 16.75
CA ALA A 126 -10.39 -5.55 15.66
C ALA A 126 -11.02 -4.67 14.56
N ARG A 127 -12.27 -4.96 14.17
CA ARG A 127 -12.99 -4.19 13.16
C ARG A 127 -13.19 -2.73 13.55
N VAL A 128 -13.53 -2.49 14.81
CA VAL A 128 -13.73 -1.13 15.36
C VAL A 128 -12.41 -0.37 15.36
N LEU A 129 -11.32 -0.99 15.83
CA LEU A 129 -9.98 -0.37 15.85
C LEU A 129 -9.51 0.04 14.44
N ILE A 130 -9.76 -0.81 13.44
CA ILE A 130 -9.43 -0.49 12.04
C ILE A 130 -10.24 0.71 11.57
N ARG A 131 -11.56 0.71 11.74
CA ARG A 131 -12.42 1.82 11.29
C ARG A 131 -12.07 3.14 11.97
N GLN A 132 -11.72 3.10 13.25
CA GLN A 132 -11.28 4.26 14.03
C GLN A 132 -9.86 4.73 13.69
N ARG A 133 -9.18 4.09 12.71
CA ARG A 133 -7.86 4.48 12.22
C ARG A 133 -6.74 4.31 13.25
N HIS A 134 -6.85 3.29 14.10
CA HIS A 134 -5.83 2.98 15.09
C HIS A 134 -4.73 2.07 14.58
N ILE A 135 -4.95 1.37 13.46
CA ILE A 135 -4.03 0.37 12.93
C ILE A 135 -3.25 0.93 11.75
N ARG A 136 -1.93 0.75 11.78
CA ARG A 136 -1.05 1.03 10.64
C ARG A 136 -0.69 -0.27 9.92
N TYR A 137 -0.53 -0.17 8.62
CA TYR A 137 0.00 -1.23 7.79
C TYR A 137 1.10 -0.64 6.93
N ARG A 138 2.33 -1.14 7.08
CA ARG A 138 3.46 -0.70 6.26
C ARG A 138 3.68 -1.70 5.13
N LEU A 139 3.63 -1.21 3.89
CA LEU A 139 4.20 -1.92 2.75
C LEU A 139 5.72 -1.73 2.79
N ARG A 140 6.48 -2.84 2.85
CA ARG A 140 7.91 -2.81 2.55
C ARG A 140 8.05 -2.38 1.09
N ALA A 141 8.90 -1.39 0.81
CA ALA A 141 9.26 -1.10 -0.56
C ALA A 141 9.94 -2.34 -1.15
N PRO A 142 9.53 -2.83 -2.33
CA PRO A 142 10.26 -3.91 -3.00
C PRO A 142 11.66 -3.37 -3.32
N GLY A 143 12.71 -3.92 -2.69
CA GLY A 143 14.11 -3.53 -2.94
C GLY A 143 14.97 -3.26 -1.70
N ALA A 144 14.40 -3.17 -0.49
CA ALA A 144 15.23 -3.15 0.71
C ALA A 144 15.63 -4.58 1.06
N SER A 145 16.82 -5.05 0.65
CA SER A 145 17.40 -6.30 1.16
C SER A 145 17.44 -6.27 2.69
N PRO A 146 17.24 -7.40 3.39
CA PRO A 146 17.53 -7.44 4.82
C PRO A 146 19.01 -7.06 4.99
N ALA A 147 19.30 -6.08 5.85
CA ALA A 147 20.66 -5.83 6.30
C ALA A 147 21.15 -7.14 6.92
N LEU A 148 22.12 -7.78 6.25
CA LEU A 148 22.86 -8.88 6.83
C LEU A 148 23.43 -8.38 8.17
N PRO A 149 23.38 -9.20 9.24
CA PRO A 149 24.11 -8.86 10.45
C PRO A 149 25.59 -8.65 10.11
N PRO A 150 26.33 -7.79 10.83
CA PRO A 150 27.75 -7.62 10.61
C PRO A 150 28.45 -8.95 10.91
N GLU A 151 28.77 -9.70 9.86
CA GLU A 151 29.69 -10.82 9.92
C GLU A 151 31.03 -10.29 10.42
N GLY A 152 31.57 -10.98 11.43
CA GLY A 152 32.78 -10.60 12.13
C GLY A 152 33.95 -10.40 11.18
N THR A 153 34.74 -9.38 11.47
CA THR A 153 36.04 -9.13 10.86
C THR A 153 36.91 -10.39 10.89
N PRO A 154 37.37 -10.93 9.76
CA PRO A 154 38.45 -11.89 9.77
C PRO A 154 39.77 -11.13 9.96
N SER A 155 40.51 -11.49 11.01
CA SER A 155 41.87 -11.06 11.29
C SER A 155 42.79 -11.46 10.13
N LEU A 156 43.30 -10.47 9.40
CA LEU A 156 44.41 -10.65 8.45
C LEU A 156 45.67 -11.07 9.22
N SER A 157 46.11 -12.31 9.01
CA SER A 157 47.49 -12.72 9.28
C SER A 157 48.30 -12.49 8.00
N PRO A 158 49.45 -11.81 8.02
CA PRO A 158 50.26 -11.62 6.82
C PRO A 158 51.04 -12.90 6.50
N LEU A 159 50.96 -13.38 5.26
CA LEU A 159 51.91 -14.36 4.73
C LEU A 159 52.98 -13.64 3.88
N PRO A 160 54.22 -14.17 3.86
CA PRO A 160 55.39 -13.45 3.36
C PRO A 160 55.48 -13.40 1.84
N LEU A 161 56.04 -12.30 1.34
CA LEU A 161 56.46 -12.12 -0.05
C LEU A 161 57.57 -13.11 -0.41
N SER A 162 57.37 -13.84 -1.51
CA SER A 162 58.48 -14.34 -2.32
C SER A 162 58.15 -14.23 -3.81
N SER A 163 59.08 -13.58 -4.49
CA SER A 163 59.23 -13.30 -5.92
C SER A 163 58.81 -14.41 -6.88
N VAL A 164 58.12 -14.05 -7.97
CA VAL A 164 58.47 -14.46 -9.34
C VAL A 164 58.11 -13.33 -10.33
N GLN A 165 58.94 -13.20 -11.35
CA GLN A 165 59.20 -12.08 -12.24
C GLN A 165 58.14 -11.77 -13.32
N PRO A 166 58.23 -10.59 -13.95
CA PRO A 166 57.36 -10.17 -15.05
C PRO A 166 57.94 -10.51 -16.43
N SER A 167 57.07 -10.91 -17.36
CA SER A 167 57.27 -10.85 -18.81
C SER A 167 55.91 -10.51 -19.43
N GLU A 168 55.75 -9.34 -20.06
CA GLU A 168 55.83 -9.16 -21.52
C GLU A 168 54.79 -10.06 -22.24
N VAL A 169 53.85 -9.61 -23.08
CA VAL A 169 53.80 -8.51 -24.04
C VAL A 169 52.32 -8.35 -24.48
N MET A 170 52.05 -7.33 -25.29
CA MET A 170 50.98 -7.25 -26.31
C MET A 170 49.66 -6.57 -25.91
N ASN A 171 49.66 -5.23 -26.04
CA ASN A 171 48.52 -4.55 -26.67
C ASN A 171 48.61 -4.80 -28.19
N PRO A 172 47.46 -4.98 -28.86
CA PRO A 172 47.14 -3.93 -29.82
C PRO A 172 45.65 -3.57 -29.91
N ALA A 173 45.46 -2.30 -30.25
CA ALA A 173 44.48 -1.79 -31.20
C ALA A 173 42.99 -1.73 -30.84
N GLN A 174 42.59 -0.49 -30.56
CA GLN A 174 41.57 0.29 -31.30
C GLN A 174 40.11 -0.18 -31.26
N GLY A 175 39.29 0.63 -30.59
CA GLY A 175 37.84 0.63 -30.69
C GLY A 175 37.19 1.80 -29.95
N SER A 176 37.81 3.00 -29.97
CA SER A 176 37.18 4.20 -29.43
C SER A 176 36.14 4.72 -30.43
N LEU A 177 34.87 4.40 -30.20
CA LEU A 177 33.77 5.10 -30.85
C LEU A 177 33.68 6.51 -30.25
N ARG A 178 34.35 7.47 -30.92
CA ARG A 178 34.04 8.89 -30.80
C ARG A 178 32.68 9.12 -31.47
N PRO A 179 31.70 9.74 -30.81
CA PRO A 179 30.50 10.20 -31.50
C PRO A 179 30.80 11.45 -32.33
N GLU A 180 30.39 11.41 -33.60
CA GLU A 180 30.47 12.47 -34.62
C GLU A 180 29.90 13.83 -34.15
N PRO A 181 30.49 14.96 -34.58
CA PRO A 181 30.23 16.30 -34.04
C PRO A 181 28.96 17.00 -34.57
N TYR A 182 27.85 16.28 -34.83
CA TYR A 182 26.67 16.84 -35.52
C TYR A 182 25.38 16.99 -34.70
N THR A 183 25.42 16.88 -33.37
CA THR A 183 24.20 16.97 -32.54
C THR A 183 24.14 18.17 -31.58
N LEU A 184 25.21 18.98 -31.47
CA LEU A 184 25.23 20.13 -30.55
C LEU A 184 24.49 21.37 -31.07
N ARG A 185 24.30 21.55 -32.39
CA ARG A 185 23.50 22.66 -32.92
C ARG A 185 21.98 22.43 -32.78
N ARG A 186 21.53 21.17 -32.82
CA ARG A 186 20.11 20.81 -32.72
C ARG A 186 19.60 20.84 -31.28
N LEU A 187 20.45 20.54 -30.31
CA LEU A 187 20.13 20.66 -28.88
C LEU A 187 20.05 22.13 -28.42
N GLN A 188 20.78 23.04 -29.09
CA GLN A 188 20.75 24.47 -28.75
C GLN A 188 19.58 25.22 -29.41
N GLN A 189 19.07 24.75 -30.56
CA GLN A 189 17.84 25.26 -31.19
C GLN A 189 16.56 24.73 -30.51
N ALA A 190 16.51 23.45 -30.11
CA ALA A 190 15.37 22.88 -29.38
C ALA A 190 15.13 23.53 -28.00
N SER A 191 16.17 24.15 -27.42
CA SER A 191 16.08 24.88 -26.15
C SER A 191 15.50 26.30 -26.31
N ARG A 192 15.55 26.88 -27.52
CA ARG A 192 14.95 28.20 -27.83
C ARG A 192 13.49 28.10 -28.28
N GLU A 193 13.09 27.01 -28.94
CA GLU A 193 11.71 26.81 -29.41
C GLU A 193 10.73 26.41 -28.28
N LEU A 194 11.21 25.96 -27.12
CA LEU A 194 10.37 25.72 -25.93
C LEU A 194 10.12 26.98 -25.07
N ALA A 195 10.66 28.14 -25.46
CA ALA A 195 10.47 29.42 -24.78
C ALA A 195 9.43 30.35 -25.46
N GLU A 196 8.83 29.95 -26.59
CA GLU A 196 7.91 30.79 -27.40
C GLU A 196 6.46 30.24 -27.51
N VAL A 197 6.02 29.40 -26.56
CA VAL A 197 4.59 29.03 -26.44
C VAL A 197 4.09 29.27 -25.02
N SER A 198 4.15 30.53 -24.58
CA SER A 198 3.37 31.00 -23.43
C SER A 198 2.90 32.44 -23.61
N GLU A 199 2.18 32.73 -24.68
CA GLU A 199 1.29 33.88 -24.70
C GLU A 199 -0.11 33.43 -25.14
N CYS A 200 -1.03 33.42 -24.19
CA CYS A 200 -2.46 33.35 -24.46
C CYS A 200 -3.08 34.74 -24.22
N PRO A 201 -4.14 35.09 -24.97
CA PRO A 201 -4.49 36.47 -25.28
C PRO A 201 -5.17 37.20 -24.12
N GLY A 202 -4.96 38.51 -24.07
CA GLY A 202 -5.59 39.41 -23.12
C GLY A 202 -7.12 39.40 -23.22
N HIS A 203 -7.78 39.00 -22.13
CA HIS A 203 -9.18 39.28 -21.91
C HIS A 203 -9.36 40.62 -21.21
N ARG A 204 -9.95 41.54 -21.99
CA ARG A 204 -10.47 42.86 -21.65
C ARG A 204 -11.29 42.82 -20.33
N ARG A 205 -10.80 43.49 -19.29
CA ARG A 205 -11.56 43.77 -18.05
C ARG A 205 -12.67 44.76 -18.35
N SER A 206 -13.92 44.35 -18.16
CA SER A 206 -15.05 45.27 -17.92
C SER A 206 -15.05 45.68 -16.45
N GLY A 207 -15.21 46.98 -16.21
CA GLY A 207 -15.25 47.57 -14.87
C GLY A 207 -16.59 47.41 -14.16
N GLY A 208 -16.53 47.46 -12.84
CA GLY A 208 -17.65 47.63 -11.91
C GLY A 208 -17.09 48.04 -10.53
N PRO A 209 -17.67 49.05 -9.84
CA PRO A 209 -16.97 49.79 -8.79
C PRO A 209 -17.23 49.24 -7.38
N GLY A 210 -16.28 49.49 -6.47
CA GLY A 210 -16.57 49.60 -5.04
C GLY A 210 -15.90 48.57 -4.13
N ALA A 211 -14.63 48.80 -3.79
CA ALA A 211 -14.08 48.50 -2.46
C ALA A 211 -12.71 49.19 -2.34
N ARG A 212 -12.63 50.25 -1.51
CA ARG A 212 -11.36 50.86 -1.12
C ARG A 212 -10.61 49.89 -0.21
N ALA A 213 -9.42 49.46 -0.61
CA ALA A 213 -8.47 48.78 0.25
C ALA A 213 -7.36 49.77 0.65
N ALA A 214 -7.02 49.80 1.94
CA ALA A 214 -6.02 50.71 2.52
C ALA A 214 -4.60 50.45 1.97
N PRO A 215 -3.74 51.49 1.83
CA PRO A 215 -2.38 51.33 1.35
C PRO A 215 -1.45 50.82 2.46
N GLY A 216 -0.69 49.74 2.20
CA GLY A 216 0.47 49.41 3.04
C GLY A 216 0.76 47.92 3.36
N ALA A 217 -0.01 46.95 2.87
CA ALA A 217 0.32 45.54 3.09
C ALA A 217 1.00 44.92 1.84
N PRO A 218 2.21 44.34 1.96
CA PRO A 218 2.78 43.59 0.85
C PRO A 218 1.93 42.35 0.57
N CYS A 219 1.41 42.26 -0.65
CA CYS A 219 0.66 41.10 -1.16
C CYS A 219 1.54 39.85 -1.02
N ARG A 220 1.20 38.95 -0.09
CA ARG A 220 1.77 37.60 -0.09
C ARG A 220 1.34 36.91 -1.39
N PRO A 221 2.26 36.38 -2.21
CA PRO A 221 1.88 35.60 -3.38
C PRO A 221 1.05 34.41 -2.92
N TRP A 222 -0.05 34.15 -3.63
CA TRP A 222 -0.81 32.91 -3.50
C TRP A 222 0.15 31.74 -3.64
N PRO A 223 0.12 30.71 -2.76
CA PRO A 223 0.99 29.57 -2.94
C PRO A 223 0.59 28.88 -4.24
N GLY A 224 1.43 29.04 -5.26
CA GLY A 224 1.32 28.30 -6.51
C GLY A 224 1.32 26.80 -6.26
N PRO A 225 0.86 25.99 -7.23
CA PRO A 225 0.77 24.55 -7.07
C PRO A 225 2.16 23.98 -6.75
N HIS A 226 2.31 23.51 -5.52
CA HIS A 226 3.54 22.91 -5.03
C HIS A 226 3.98 21.79 -5.98
N PRO A 227 5.27 21.68 -6.35
CA PRO A 227 5.74 20.54 -7.12
C PRO A 227 5.45 19.25 -6.33
N PRO A 228 5.12 18.13 -7.00
CA PRO A 228 4.84 16.88 -6.31
C PRO A 228 6.08 16.48 -5.52
N LEU A 229 5.96 16.54 -4.19
CA LEU A 229 6.99 16.04 -3.29
C LEU A 229 7.34 14.61 -3.70
N PRO A 230 8.63 14.22 -3.68
CA PRO A 230 9.03 12.85 -3.99
C PRO A 230 8.24 11.87 -3.12
N PRO A 231 7.97 10.64 -3.60
CA PRO A 231 7.04 9.72 -2.96
C PRO A 231 7.61 9.27 -1.62
N ARG A 232 7.27 10.02 -0.57
CA ARG A 232 7.49 9.57 0.79
C ARG A 232 6.55 8.37 0.96
N VAL A 233 7.09 7.15 0.96
CA VAL A 233 6.38 5.90 1.25
C VAL A 233 5.97 5.93 2.73
N ARG A 234 5.00 6.79 3.03
CA ARG A 234 4.57 7.18 4.37
C ARG A 234 3.70 6.06 4.94
N LYS A 235 4.19 5.41 5.99
CA LYS A 235 3.45 4.74 7.08
C LYS A 235 1.92 4.92 6.94
N GLN A 236 1.25 4.01 6.23
CA GLN A 236 -0.16 4.19 5.87
C GLN A 236 -1.09 3.65 6.96
N VAL A 237 -2.07 4.44 7.35
CA VAL A 237 -3.14 4.02 8.27
C VAL A 237 -4.26 3.40 7.43
N VAL A 238 -4.60 2.15 7.71
CA VAL A 238 -5.63 1.42 6.95
C VAL A 238 -6.93 1.42 7.74
N ASN A 239 -8.00 1.86 7.09
CA ASN A 239 -9.34 1.98 7.67
C ASN A 239 -10.36 0.97 7.11
N ILE A 240 -9.91 0.04 6.26
CA ILE A 240 -10.76 -0.94 5.58
C ILE A 240 -10.52 -2.34 6.18
N PRO A 241 -11.49 -2.93 6.92
CA PRO A 241 -11.34 -4.26 7.52
C PRO A 241 -11.24 -5.41 6.52
N SER A 242 -11.70 -5.19 5.28
CA SER A 242 -11.64 -6.17 4.18
C SER A 242 -10.31 -6.13 3.42
N PHE A 243 -9.33 -5.36 3.87
CA PHE A 243 -8.02 -5.28 3.24
C PHE A 243 -7.30 -6.63 3.34
N ILE A 244 -6.74 -7.13 2.25
CA ILE A 244 -6.01 -8.41 2.21
C ILE A 244 -4.54 -8.13 2.54
N VAL A 245 -4.06 -8.74 3.62
CA VAL A 245 -2.69 -8.61 4.13
C VAL A 245 -1.77 -9.55 3.38
N ARG A 246 -0.68 -9.01 2.83
CA ARG A 246 0.39 -9.79 2.18
C ARG A 246 1.35 -10.36 3.23
N LEU A 247 1.99 -11.49 2.93
CA LEU A 247 2.95 -12.12 3.85
C LEU A 247 4.12 -11.17 4.19
N ASP A 248 4.67 -10.50 3.17
CA ASP A 248 5.78 -9.53 3.30
C ASP A 248 5.53 -8.44 4.36
N SER A 249 4.27 -8.01 4.48
CA SER A 249 3.86 -6.87 5.29
C SER A 249 3.16 -7.26 6.60
N GLN A 250 2.87 -8.54 6.80
CA GLN A 250 2.16 -9.04 7.99
C GLN A 250 2.92 -8.70 9.29
N LYS A 251 4.25 -8.72 9.24
CA LYS A 251 5.14 -8.37 10.37
C LYS A 251 5.09 -6.90 10.79
N HIS A 252 4.53 -6.02 9.94
CA HIS A 252 4.53 -4.57 10.15
C HIS A 252 3.13 -4.03 10.48
N ILE A 253 2.30 -4.86 11.11
CA ILE A 253 0.97 -4.51 11.58
C ILE A 253 1.09 -4.14 13.07
N ASP A 254 0.93 -2.86 13.36
CA ASP A 254 0.93 -2.36 14.74
C ASP A 254 -0.11 -1.26 14.93
N PHE A 255 -0.19 -0.74 16.16
CA PHE A 255 -0.84 0.54 16.40
C PHE A 255 -0.13 1.70 15.68
N SER A 256 -0.94 2.63 15.20
CA SER A 256 -0.46 3.88 14.63
C SER A 256 0.14 4.75 15.74
N LEU A 257 1.30 5.35 15.47
CA LEU A 257 1.97 6.28 16.39
C LEU A 257 1.09 7.49 16.74
N ARG A 258 0.14 7.83 15.85
CA ARG A 258 -0.80 8.94 16.09
C ARG A 258 -2.01 8.52 16.94
N SER A 259 -2.24 7.22 17.09
CA SER A 259 -3.37 6.72 17.87
C SER A 259 -3.07 6.80 19.36
N PRO A 260 -4.10 6.98 20.22
CA PRO A 260 -3.92 6.93 21.67
C PRO A 260 -3.26 5.65 22.18
N TYR A 261 -3.48 4.52 21.49
CA TYR A 261 -2.91 3.21 21.83
C TYR A 261 -1.45 3.05 21.38
N GLY A 262 -0.96 3.88 20.45
CA GLY A 262 0.40 3.84 19.95
C GLY A 262 1.29 4.96 20.48
N GLY A 263 0.95 5.54 21.64
CA GLY A 263 1.66 6.67 22.25
C GLY A 263 1.24 8.06 21.75
N GLY A 264 0.18 8.13 20.95
CA GLY A 264 -0.38 9.39 20.46
C GLY A 264 -1.24 10.12 21.48
N ARG A 265 -1.61 11.37 21.15
CA ARG A 265 -2.43 12.23 22.02
C ARG A 265 -3.78 11.55 22.36
N PRO A 266 -4.21 11.56 23.64
CA PRO A 266 -5.51 11.03 24.04
C PRO A 266 -6.68 11.68 23.29
N GLY A 267 -7.74 10.89 23.06
CA GLY A 267 -8.93 11.32 22.31
C GLY A 267 -9.71 12.46 22.99
N ARG A 268 -10.61 13.11 22.24
CA ARG A 268 -11.39 14.28 22.69
C ARG A 268 -12.14 14.04 24.00
N VAL A 269 -12.89 12.93 24.10
CA VAL A 269 -13.68 12.61 25.30
C VAL A 269 -12.78 12.35 26.49
N LYS A 270 -11.73 11.54 26.33
CA LYS A 270 -10.75 11.29 27.41
C LYS A 270 -10.09 12.58 27.91
N ARG A 271 -9.76 13.50 27.00
CA ARG A 271 -9.26 14.84 27.36
C ARG A 271 -10.30 15.70 28.07
N LYS A 272 -11.56 15.70 27.62
CA LYS A 272 -12.65 16.45 28.26
C LYS A 272 -12.91 15.93 29.67
N ASN A 273 -12.93 14.62 29.86
CA ASN A 273 -13.15 13.98 31.15
C ASN A 273 -11.97 14.20 32.10
N ALA A 274 -10.73 14.10 31.63
CA ALA A 274 -9.55 14.43 32.44
C ALA A 274 -9.56 15.89 32.91
N LYS A 275 -9.95 16.83 32.01
CA LYS A 275 -10.12 18.24 32.37
C LYS A 275 -11.25 18.46 33.39
N LYS A 276 -12.37 17.73 33.27
CA LYS A 276 -13.47 17.78 34.24
C LYS A 276 -13.07 17.20 35.60
N GLY A 277 -12.28 16.12 35.62
CA GLY A 277 -11.75 15.53 36.86
C GLY A 277 -10.77 16.45 37.58
N GLN A 278 -9.87 17.13 36.85
CA GLN A 278 -8.97 18.12 37.44
C GLN A 278 -9.70 19.37 37.96
N GLY A 279 -10.77 19.81 37.30
CA GLY A 279 -11.59 20.93 37.78
C GLY A 279 -12.50 20.61 38.97
N GLY A 280 -12.60 19.34 39.38
CA GLY A 280 -13.37 18.93 40.57
C GLY A 280 -12.50 18.57 41.78
N ALA A 281 -11.18 18.50 41.63
CA ALA A 281 -10.24 18.16 42.70
C ALA A 281 -9.51 19.39 43.29
N GLY A 282 -9.83 20.61 42.83
CA GLY A 282 -9.22 21.86 43.32
C GLY A 282 -10.22 22.83 43.94
N ALA A 283 -11.31 22.31 44.53
CA ALA A 283 -12.38 23.10 45.16
C ALA A 283 -12.82 22.49 46.50
N GLY A 284 -11.85 22.03 47.30
CA GLY A 284 -12.09 21.35 48.57
C GLY A 284 -10.86 21.25 49.45
N ASP A 285 -10.07 22.33 49.51
CA ASP A 285 -9.10 22.62 50.56
C ASP A 285 -9.02 24.15 50.63
N ASP A 286 -10.06 24.76 51.20
CA ASP A 286 -9.89 26.00 51.96
C ASP A 286 -10.28 25.61 53.38
N GLU A 287 -9.26 25.59 54.22
CA GLU A 287 -9.21 25.16 55.60
C GLU A 287 -10.21 25.96 56.45
N GLU A 288 -10.93 25.26 57.33
CA GLU A 288 -11.47 25.86 58.55
C GLU A 288 -10.27 26.35 59.38
N GLU A 289 -10.01 27.66 59.35
CA GLU A 289 -9.30 28.36 60.42
C GLU A 289 -10.09 29.61 60.82
N ASP A 290 -10.29 29.73 62.14
CA ASP A 290 -10.93 30.77 62.97
C ASP A 290 -12.47 30.78 63.14
#